data_AF-A0A952RNT7-F1
#
_entry.id   AF-A0A952RNT7-F1
#
_cell.length_a   1.000
_cell.length_b   1.000
_cell.length_c   1.000
_cell.angle_alpha   90.00
_cell.angle_beta   90.00
_cell.angle_gamma   90.00
#
_symmetry.space_group_name_H-M   'P 1'
#
loop_
_entity.id
_entity.type
_entity.pdbx_description
1 polymer ?
#
loop_
_entity_poly.entity_id
_entity_poly.type
_entity_poly.pdbx_seq_one_letter_code
_entity_poly.pdbx_strand_id
1 'polypeptide(L)'
;MTKTRNATDVARRCLCLELLAQRSLLESDEEEPLAGREAARAQWSSRIADLGVADTLSSEERALLDAPVGALSEDERDDLDGRSAGAAVLLWALGRAPQRPTFALADDVIAEHGLLGDGSISAARAAAEGATLRAASELDAAIASYRRARGKAKDPSDAEQIYAGIGAHHLEWIVDASMSFDDDLAT
;
A
#
# COMPACT_ATOMS: atom_id res chain seq x y z
N MET A 1 13.52 -22.90 -6.04
CA MET A 1 12.15 -22.45 -5.73
C MET A 1 12.30 -21.24 -4.85
N THR A 2 11.97 -20.06 -5.37
CA THR A 2 11.88 -18.84 -4.57
C THR A 2 10.79 -19.05 -3.52
N LYS A 3 11.09 -18.66 -2.28
CA LYS A 3 10.14 -18.83 -1.17
C LYS A 3 9.12 -17.70 -1.27
N THR A 4 7.83 -18.01 -1.29
CA THR A 4 6.76 -17.01 -1.19
C THR A 4 6.73 -16.43 0.23
N ARG A 5 6.49 -15.13 0.36
CA ARG A 5 6.24 -14.48 1.66
C ARG A 5 4.96 -15.03 2.29
N ASN A 6 4.91 -15.06 3.62
CA ASN A 6 3.70 -15.51 4.32
C ASN A 6 2.62 -14.41 4.27
N ALA A 7 1.36 -14.81 4.43
CA ALA A 7 0.22 -13.89 4.33
C ALA A 7 0.24 -12.78 5.39
N THR A 8 0.72 -13.07 6.60
CA THR A 8 0.79 -12.10 7.70
C THR A 8 1.76 -10.96 7.40
N ASP A 9 2.92 -11.26 6.81
CA ASP A 9 3.90 -10.25 6.41
C ASP A 9 3.34 -9.37 5.28
N VAL A 10 2.62 -9.97 4.33
CA VAL A 10 1.92 -9.24 3.26
C VAL A 10 0.82 -8.34 3.84
N ALA A 11 0.05 -8.82 4.82
CA ALA A 11 -0.98 -8.03 5.48
C ALA A 11 -0.41 -6.88 6.32
N ARG A 12 0.71 -7.09 7.02
CA ARG A 12 1.42 -6.00 7.72
C ARG A 12 1.94 -4.94 6.77
N ARG A 13 2.48 -5.36 5.62
CA ARG A 13 2.88 -4.42 4.57
C ARG A 13 1.68 -3.66 4.01
N CYS A 14 0.56 -4.34 3.78
CA CYS A 14 -0.70 -3.72 3.38
C CYS A 14 -1.14 -2.63 4.38
N LEU A 15 -1.12 -2.92 5.68
CA LEU A 15 -1.40 -1.93 6.73
C LEU A 15 -0.47 -0.71 6.66
N CYS A 16 0.81 -0.89 6.35
CA CYS A 16 1.73 0.23 6.15
C CYS A 16 1.27 1.13 4.99
N LEU A 17 0.94 0.53 3.86
CA LEU A 17 0.48 1.26 2.67
C LEU A 17 -0.90 1.91 2.88
N GLU A 18 -1.80 1.28 3.63
CA GLU A 18 -3.07 1.89 4.02
C GLU A 18 -2.87 3.11 4.92
N LEU A 19 -1.89 3.09 5.84
CA LEU A 19 -1.53 4.27 6.63
C LEU A 19 -1.03 5.41 5.73
N LEU A 20 -0.26 5.10 4.68
CA LEU A 20 0.17 6.08 3.68
C LEU A 20 -1.03 6.61 2.86
N ALA A 21 -2.00 5.75 2.51
CA ALA A 21 -3.24 6.17 1.86
C ALA A 21 -4.03 7.15 2.75
N GLN A 22 -4.18 6.84 4.05
CA GLN A 22 -4.79 7.76 5.01
C GLN A 22 -4.01 9.08 5.10
N ARG A 23 -2.68 9.02 5.05
CA ARG A 23 -1.84 10.23 5.06
C ARG A 23 -2.07 11.11 3.83
N SER A 24 -2.25 10.51 2.65
CA SER A 24 -2.55 11.23 1.40
C SER A 24 -3.92 11.91 1.46
N LEU A 25 -4.94 11.23 2.00
CA LEU A 25 -6.25 11.85 2.23
C LEU A 25 -6.16 13.07 3.16
N LEU A 26 -5.34 13.01 4.20
CA LEU A 26 -5.11 14.17 5.08
C LEU A 26 -4.38 15.33 4.38
N GLU A 27 -3.62 15.10 3.32
CA GLU A 27 -3.00 16.18 2.54
C GLU A 27 -4.01 16.85 1.59
N SER A 28 -4.94 16.08 1.04
CA SER A 28 -5.89 16.52 0.00
C SER A 28 -7.25 17.00 0.52
N ASP A 29 -7.62 16.64 1.75
CA ASP A 29 -8.87 17.08 2.38
C ASP A 29 -8.78 18.56 2.81
N GLU A 30 -9.10 19.47 1.90
CA GLU A 30 -9.17 20.91 2.18
C GLU A 30 -10.44 21.32 2.93
N GLU A 31 -11.44 20.43 3.03
CA GLU A 31 -12.70 20.71 3.74
C GLU A 31 -12.52 20.59 5.26
N GLU A 32 -11.75 19.61 5.72
CA GLU A 32 -11.43 19.45 7.14
C GLU A 32 -10.38 20.48 7.60
N PRO A 33 -10.64 21.19 8.72
CA PRO A 33 -9.67 22.12 9.28
C PRO A 33 -8.32 21.47 9.57
N LEU A 34 -7.22 22.19 9.30
CA LEU A 34 -5.86 21.69 9.52
C LEU A 34 -5.65 21.09 10.92
N ALA A 35 -6.24 21.68 11.96
CA ALA A 35 -6.16 21.16 13.32
C ALA A 35 -6.79 19.77 13.48
N GLY A 36 -7.90 19.49 12.78
CA GLY A 36 -8.54 18.18 12.76
C GLY A 36 -7.68 17.15 12.04
N ARG A 37 -7.14 17.52 10.87
CA ARG A 37 -6.24 16.65 10.10
C ARG A 37 -4.94 16.34 10.85
N GLU A 38 -4.37 17.32 11.54
CA GLU A 38 -3.21 17.12 12.42
C GLU A 38 -3.51 16.20 13.60
N ALA A 39 -4.69 16.35 14.22
CA ALA A 39 -5.11 15.47 15.29
C ALA A 39 -5.27 14.01 14.81
N ALA A 40 -5.84 13.81 13.61
CA ALA A 40 -5.95 12.51 12.98
C ALA A 40 -4.57 11.91 12.68
N ARG A 41 -3.66 12.68 12.08
CA ARG A 41 -2.27 12.25 11.83
C ARG A 41 -1.57 11.82 13.12
N ALA A 42 -1.63 12.64 14.17
CA ALA A 42 -1.02 12.34 15.46
C ALA A 42 -1.62 11.08 16.11
N GLN A 43 -2.94 10.90 15.99
CA GLN A 43 -3.62 9.69 16.46
C GLN A 43 -3.11 8.45 15.74
N TRP A 44 -2.96 8.47 14.41
CA TRP A 44 -2.42 7.35 13.65
C TRP A 44 -0.97 7.03 14.03
N SER A 45 -0.11 8.04 14.08
CA SER A 45 1.30 7.87 14.46
C SER A 45 1.44 7.20 15.84
N SER A 46 0.61 7.58 16.81
CA SER A 46 0.62 6.98 18.15
C SER A 46 0.25 5.48 18.19
N ARG A 47 -0.46 4.97 17.17
CA ARG A 47 -0.98 3.60 17.12
C ARG A 47 -0.16 2.65 16.25
N ILE A 48 0.89 3.14 15.57
CA ILE A 48 1.75 2.34 14.68
C ILE A 48 2.35 1.13 15.41
N ALA A 49 2.83 1.33 16.64
CA ALA A 49 3.37 0.24 17.45
C ALA A 49 2.29 -0.78 17.82
N ASP A 50 1.10 -0.30 18.19
CA ASP A 50 -0.03 -1.15 18.57
C ASP A 50 -0.60 -1.95 17.39
N LEU A 51 -0.44 -1.47 16.15
CA LEU A 51 -0.74 -2.22 14.92
C LEU A 51 0.26 -3.35 14.64
N GLY A 52 1.44 -3.34 15.27
CA GLY A 52 2.48 -4.32 15.04
C GLY A 52 3.18 -4.18 13.69
N VAL A 53 3.24 -2.95 13.14
CA VAL A 53 3.84 -2.64 11.83
C VAL A 53 5.05 -1.72 11.92
N ALA A 54 5.47 -1.34 13.13
CA ALA A 54 6.58 -0.40 13.34
C ALA A 54 7.87 -0.84 12.64
N ASP A 55 8.21 -2.14 12.69
CA ASP A 55 9.41 -2.71 12.06
C ASP A 55 9.23 -3.01 10.56
N THR A 56 8.01 -2.82 10.03
CA THR A 56 7.67 -3.04 8.61
C THR A 56 7.72 -1.75 7.78
N LEU A 57 7.59 -0.60 8.45
CA LEU A 57 7.75 0.71 7.81
C LEU A 57 9.23 0.97 7.52
N SER A 58 9.51 1.48 6.33
CA SER A 58 10.84 2.03 6.05
C SER A 58 11.03 3.36 6.81
N SER A 59 12.27 3.82 6.93
CA SER A 59 12.55 5.13 7.53
C SER A 59 11.92 6.28 6.76
N GLU A 60 11.82 6.16 5.43
CA GLU A 60 11.20 7.16 4.56
C GLU A 60 9.68 7.22 4.79
N GLU A 61 9.03 6.07 4.82
CA GLU A 61 7.58 5.99 5.08
C GLU A 61 7.23 6.50 6.47
N ARG A 62 8.09 6.20 7.44
CA ARG A 62 7.94 6.74 8.78
C ARG A 62 8.05 8.26 8.77
N ALA A 63 8.98 8.83 8.00
CA ALA A 63 9.12 10.27 7.86
C ALA A 63 7.88 10.92 7.22
N LEU A 64 7.32 10.32 6.17
CA LEU A 64 6.08 10.78 5.52
C LEU A 64 4.88 10.81 6.49
N LEU A 65 4.74 9.77 7.31
CA LEU A 65 3.66 9.66 8.31
C LEU A 65 3.83 10.67 9.47
N ASP A 66 5.06 10.92 9.89
CA ASP A 66 5.36 11.78 11.03
C ASP A 66 5.42 13.28 10.65
N ALA A 67 5.66 13.61 9.39
CA ALA A 67 5.69 14.99 8.90
C ALA A 67 4.34 15.71 9.12
N PRO A 68 4.34 16.99 9.58
CA PRO A 68 3.11 17.77 9.70
C PRO A 68 2.29 17.81 8.41
N VAL A 69 0.98 17.90 8.54
CA VAL A 69 0.03 18.05 7.44
C VAL A 69 0.35 19.35 6.68
N GLY A 70 0.48 19.26 5.35
CA GLY A 70 0.86 20.36 4.48
C GLY A 70 2.36 20.66 4.44
N ALA A 71 3.20 19.89 5.15
CA ALA A 71 4.66 20.07 5.14
C ALA A 71 5.37 19.23 4.06
N LEU A 72 4.66 18.29 3.42
CA LEU A 72 5.22 17.49 2.34
C LEU A 72 5.48 18.35 1.10
N SER A 73 6.61 18.14 0.45
CA SER A 73 6.89 18.65 -0.89
C SER A 73 5.98 18.01 -1.94
N GLU A 74 6.00 18.54 -3.16
CA GLU A 74 5.25 17.96 -4.29
C GLU A 74 5.76 16.55 -4.61
N ASP A 75 7.09 16.38 -4.71
CA ASP A 75 7.70 15.07 -4.94
C ASP A 75 7.36 14.04 -3.85
N GLU A 76 7.30 14.46 -2.58
CA GLU A 76 6.91 13.57 -1.46
C GLU A 76 5.43 13.19 -1.51
N ARG A 77 4.55 14.08 -2.00
CA ARG A 77 3.13 13.74 -2.21
C ARG A 77 2.97 12.77 -3.37
N ASP A 78 3.68 12.99 -4.47
CA ASP A 78 3.67 12.07 -5.62
C ASP A 78 4.19 10.67 -5.23
N ASP A 79 5.26 10.60 -4.43
CA ASP A 79 5.77 9.34 -3.87
C ASP A 79 4.74 8.68 -2.93
N LEU A 80 4.10 9.45 -2.05
CA LEU A 80 3.07 8.97 -1.14
C LEU A 80 1.88 8.34 -1.90
N ASP A 81 1.41 9.01 -2.95
CA ASP A 81 0.30 8.54 -3.79
C ASP A 81 0.71 7.27 -4.55
N GLY A 82 1.91 7.24 -5.12
CA GLY A 82 2.46 6.05 -5.79
C GLY A 82 2.57 4.84 -4.87
N ARG A 83 3.05 5.03 -3.63
CA ARG A 83 3.18 3.94 -2.64
C ARG A 83 1.81 3.46 -2.17
N SER A 84 0.91 4.38 -1.85
CA SER A 84 -0.41 4.04 -1.29
C SER A 84 -1.26 3.22 -2.27
N ALA A 85 -1.13 3.45 -3.57
CA ALA A 85 -1.78 2.67 -4.62
C ALA A 85 -1.46 1.15 -4.57
N GLY A 86 -0.31 0.79 -4.00
CA GLY A 86 0.08 -0.60 -3.76
C GLY A 86 -0.81 -1.32 -2.74
N ALA A 87 -1.49 -0.59 -1.83
CA ALA A 87 -2.40 -1.18 -0.85
C ALA A 87 -3.54 -1.95 -1.54
N ALA A 88 -4.16 -1.37 -2.57
CA ALA A 88 -5.22 -2.04 -3.33
C ALA A 88 -4.77 -3.39 -3.91
N VAL A 89 -3.53 -3.45 -4.42
CA VAL A 89 -2.94 -4.66 -4.99
C VAL A 89 -2.73 -5.72 -3.91
N LEU A 90 -2.23 -5.34 -2.74
CA LEU A 90 -2.04 -6.25 -1.62
C LEU A 90 -3.38 -6.74 -1.06
N LEU A 91 -4.41 -5.88 -0.96
CA LEU A 91 -5.76 -6.27 -0.57
C LEU A 91 -6.33 -7.33 -1.52
N TRP A 92 -6.14 -7.16 -2.83
CA TRP A 92 -6.53 -8.19 -3.79
C TRP A 92 -5.73 -9.48 -3.59
N ALA A 93 -4.41 -9.40 -3.43
CA ALA A 93 -3.56 -10.57 -3.19
C ALA A 93 -3.93 -11.34 -1.91
N LEU A 94 -4.43 -10.62 -0.90
CA LEU A 94 -4.95 -11.17 0.36
C LEU A 94 -6.40 -11.69 0.25
N GLY A 95 -6.97 -11.72 -0.95
CA GLY A 95 -8.33 -12.21 -1.20
C GLY A 95 -9.44 -11.30 -0.66
N ARG A 96 -9.12 -10.07 -0.25
CA ARG A 96 -10.08 -9.10 0.32
C ARG A 96 -10.95 -8.45 -0.75
N ALA A 97 -10.34 -8.12 -1.89
CA ALA A 97 -11.05 -7.58 -3.05
C ALA A 97 -11.39 -8.71 -4.03
N PRO A 98 -12.63 -8.79 -4.55
CA PRO A 98 -13.04 -9.88 -5.46
C PRO A 98 -12.38 -9.77 -6.83
N GLN A 99 -12.22 -8.54 -7.33
CA GLN A 99 -11.64 -8.23 -8.63
C GLN A 99 -10.25 -7.62 -8.46
N ARG A 100 -9.39 -7.83 -9.46
CA ARG A 100 -8.06 -7.24 -9.47
C ARG A 100 -8.19 -5.73 -9.70
N PRO A 101 -7.56 -4.88 -8.89
CA PRO A 101 -7.70 -3.44 -9.01
C PRO A 101 -7.01 -2.92 -10.27
N THR A 102 -7.59 -1.86 -10.81
CA THR A 102 -7.04 -0.97 -11.83
C THR A 102 -6.70 0.36 -11.19
N PHE A 103 -5.96 1.23 -11.88
CA PHE A 103 -5.67 2.58 -11.37
C PHE A 103 -6.97 3.30 -10.97
N ALA A 104 -7.99 3.26 -11.83
CA ALA A 104 -9.28 3.91 -11.59
C ALA A 104 -10.10 3.39 -10.40
N LEU A 105 -9.74 2.24 -9.81
CA LEU A 105 -10.48 1.61 -8.72
C LEU A 105 -9.64 1.42 -7.45
N ALA A 106 -8.39 1.90 -7.44
CA ALA A 106 -7.47 1.64 -6.34
C ALA A 106 -7.99 2.21 -5.01
N ASP A 107 -8.44 3.47 -5.02
CA ASP A 107 -8.93 4.16 -3.83
C ASP A 107 -10.21 3.51 -3.28
N ASP A 108 -11.15 3.17 -4.18
CA ASP A 108 -12.40 2.47 -3.82
C ASP A 108 -12.09 1.12 -3.16
N VAL A 109 -11.13 0.36 -3.71
CA VAL A 109 -10.72 -0.92 -3.12
C VAL A 109 -10.11 -0.73 -1.72
N ILE A 110 -9.31 0.30 -1.51
CA ILE A 110 -8.73 0.60 -0.18
C ILE A 110 -9.83 0.96 0.80
N ALA A 111 -10.75 1.84 0.41
CA ALA A 111 -11.87 2.28 1.25
C ALA A 111 -12.82 1.13 1.62
N GLU A 112 -13.17 0.26 0.67
CA GLU A 112 -14.14 -0.82 0.89
C GLU A 112 -13.55 -2.07 1.53
N HIS A 113 -12.26 -2.35 1.30
CA HIS A 113 -11.65 -3.64 1.65
C HIS A 113 -10.43 -3.54 2.55
N GLY A 114 -10.02 -2.33 2.93
CA GLY A 114 -8.89 -2.06 3.82
C GLY A 114 -8.88 -2.90 5.09
N LEU A 115 -7.70 -3.26 5.57
CA LEU A 115 -7.50 -3.92 6.85
C LEU A 115 -7.65 -2.95 8.02
N LEU A 116 -7.36 -1.65 7.83
CA LEU A 116 -7.57 -0.63 8.85
C LEU A 116 -9.06 -0.43 9.17
N GLY A 117 -9.94 -0.58 8.17
CA GLY A 117 -11.39 -0.51 8.32
C GLY A 117 -11.85 0.78 9.00
N ASP A 118 -12.57 0.66 10.11
CA ASP A 118 -13.06 1.77 10.94
C ASP A 118 -12.02 2.35 11.92
N GLY A 119 -10.78 1.86 11.85
CA GLY A 119 -9.67 2.27 12.72
C GLY A 119 -9.54 1.48 14.03
N SER A 120 -10.26 0.37 14.18
CA SER A 120 -10.06 -0.56 15.29
C SER A 120 -8.74 -1.33 15.18
N ILE A 121 -7.77 -1.00 16.04
CA ILE A 121 -6.44 -1.63 16.07
C ILE A 121 -6.52 -3.14 16.30
N SER A 122 -7.40 -3.59 17.21
CA SER A 122 -7.57 -5.01 17.48
C SER A 122 -8.16 -5.74 16.27
N ALA A 123 -9.07 -5.12 15.53
CA ALA A 123 -9.67 -5.73 14.35
C ALA A 123 -8.66 -5.80 13.20
N ALA A 124 -7.92 -4.72 12.94
CA ALA A 124 -6.87 -4.66 11.94
C ALA A 124 -5.79 -5.73 12.19
N ARG A 125 -5.37 -5.90 13.44
CA ARG A 125 -4.45 -6.97 13.83
C ARG A 125 -5.00 -8.36 13.60
N ALA A 126 -6.22 -8.62 14.06
CA ALA A 126 -6.86 -9.92 13.87
C ALA A 126 -7.02 -10.24 12.37
N ALA A 127 -7.36 -9.24 11.55
CA ALA A 127 -7.45 -9.38 10.10
C ALA A 127 -6.08 -9.72 9.47
N ALA A 128 -5.01 -9.06 9.90
CA ALA A 128 -3.66 -9.36 9.42
C ALA A 128 -3.13 -10.73 9.87
N GLU A 129 -3.39 -11.11 11.12
CA GLU A 129 -2.99 -12.42 11.69
C GLU A 129 -3.78 -13.57 11.05
N GLY A 130 -5.05 -13.34 10.68
CA GLY A 130 -5.91 -14.32 10.01
C GLY A 130 -5.86 -14.30 8.48
N ALA A 131 -4.99 -13.48 7.89
CA ALA A 131 -4.97 -13.29 6.45
C ALA A 131 -4.53 -14.55 5.68
N THR A 132 -5.04 -14.69 4.46
CA THR A 132 -4.61 -15.71 3.51
C THR A 132 -4.23 -15.07 2.19
N LEU A 133 -3.34 -15.71 1.44
CA LEU A 133 -3.01 -15.29 0.09
C LEU A 133 -3.89 -16.04 -0.92
N ARG A 134 -4.18 -15.37 -2.04
CA ARG A 134 -4.66 -16.01 -3.26
C ARG A 134 -3.66 -17.07 -3.74
N ALA A 135 -4.13 -17.98 -4.59
CA ALA A 135 -3.30 -19.05 -5.10
C ALA A 135 -2.10 -18.49 -5.88
N ALA A 136 -0.93 -19.14 -5.78
CA ALA A 136 0.29 -18.69 -6.46
C ALA A 136 0.08 -18.51 -7.98
N SER A 137 -0.69 -19.38 -8.62
CA SER A 137 -1.05 -19.27 -10.04
C SER A 137 -1.86 -18.01 -10.38
N GLU A 138 -2.70 -17.53 -9.46
CA GLU A 138 -3.43 -16.26 -9.65
C GLU A 138 -2.47 -15.08 -9.55
N LEU A 139 -1.55 -15.10 -8.59
CA LEU A 139 -0.54 -14.06 -8.41
C LEU A 139 0.39 -13.98 -9.64
N ASP A 140 0.89 -15.12 -10.12
CA ASP A 140 1.74 -15.21 -11.32
C ASP A 140 1.03 -14.69 -12.57
N ALA A 141 -0.25 -15.05 -12.74
CA ALA A 141 -1.06 -14.56 -13.85
C ALA A 141 -1.28 -13.04 -13.77
N ALA A 142 -1.44 -12.48 -12.56
CA ALA A 142 -1.57 -11.06 -12.36
C ALA A 142 -0.25 -10.31 -12.61
N ILE A 143 0.89 -10.81 -12.12
CA ILE A 143 2.22 -10.27 -12.44
C ILE A 143 2.41 -10.20 -13.96
N ALA A 144 2.13 -11.29 -14.68
CA ALA A 144 2.27 -11.32 -16.13
C ALA A 144 1.33 -10.31 -16.83
N SER A 145 0.14 -10.07 -16.28
CA SER A 145 -0.80 -9.08 -16.80
C SER A 145 -0.32 -7.65 -16.55
N TYR A 146 0.15 -7.34 -15.35
CA TYR A 146 0.67 -6.02 -15.00
C TYR A 146 1.93 -5.68 -15.82
N ARG A 147 2.86 -6.63 -15.95
CA ARG A 147 4.03 -6.45 -16.85
C ARG A 147 3.63 -6.15 -18.30
N ARG A 148 2.57 -6.78 -18.81
CA ARG A 148 2.05 -6.47 -20.15
C ARG A 148 1.44 -5.08 -20.24
N ALA A 149 0.68 -4.67 -19.22
CA ALA A 149 0.02 -3.36 -19.17
C ALA A 149 1.04 -2.22 -19.02
N ARG A 150 2.04 -2.37 -18.14
CA ARG A 150 3.18 -1.45 -17.99
C ARG A 150 3.91 -1.26 -19.32
N GLY A 151 4.02 -2.32 -20.12
CA GLY A 151 4.73 -2.29 -21.39
C GLY A 151 6.24 -2.28 -21.20
N LYS A 152 6.97 -1.66 -22.14
CA LYS A 152 8.44 -1.59 -22.16
C LYS A 152 8.99 -0.19 -21.88
N ALA A 153 8.13 0.76 -21.53
CA ALA A 153 8.55 2.11 -21.21
C ALA A 153 9.41 2.06 -19.95
N LYS A 154 10.61 2.66 -20.03
CA LYS A 154 11.49 2.79 -18.87
C LYS A 154 10.87 3.76 -17.85
N ASP A 155 10.44 4.92 -18.35
CA ASP A 155 9.83 5.98 -17.55
C ASP A 155 8.41 6.24 -18.08
N PRO A 156 7.41 5.44 -17.68
CA PRO A 156 6.03 5.64 -18.11
C PRO A 156 5.45 6.92 -17.49
N SER A 157 4.70 7.69 -18.29
CA SER A 157 3.95 8.87 -17.83
C SER A 157 2.44 8.63 -17.79
N ASP A 158 1.98 7.50 -18.32
CA ASP A 158 0.57 7.11 -18.32
C ASP A 158 0.22 6.46 -16.98
N ALA A 159 -0.85 6.92 -16.33
CA ALA A 159 -1.21 6.50 -14.98
C ALA A 159 -1.50 4.99 -14.89
N GLU A 160 -2.11 4.39 -15.91
CA GLU A 160 -2.35 2.94 -15.95
C GLU A 160 -1.04 2.15 -16.10
N GLN A 161 -0.07 2.66 -16.88
CA GLN A 161 1.25 2.04 -16.98
C GLN A 161 2.05 2.14 -15.67
N ILE A 162 2.00 3.29 -15.00
CA ILE A 162 2.64 3.51 -13.69
C ILE A 162 2.03 2.55 -12.65
N TYR A 163 0.70 2.53 -12.56
CA TYR A 163 -0.03 1.63 -11.66
C TYR A 163 0.27 0.16 -11.94
N ALA A 164 0.39 -0.21 -13.22
CA ALA A 164 0.79 -1.56 -13.58
C ALA A 164 2.22 -1.89 -13.14
N GLY A 165 3.15 -0.94 -13.13
CA GLY A 165 4.47 -1.11 -12.53
C GLY A 165 4.40 -1.36 -11.03
N ILE A 166 3.63 -0.54 -10.31
CA ILE A 166 3.36 -0.71 -8.88
C ILE A 166 2.77 -2.09 -8.60
N GLY A 167 1.76 -2.50 -9.37
CA GLY A 167 1.10 -3.79 -9.22
C GLY A 167 2.02 -4.97 -9.47
N ALA A 168 2.87 -4.92 -10.50
CA ALA A 168 3.87 -5.95 -10.74
C ALA A 168 4.87 -6.05 -9.57
N HIS A 169 5.44 -4.92 -9.15
CA HIS A 169 6.42 -4.84 -8.05
C HIS A 169 5.91 -5.49 -6.77
N HIS A 170 4.71 -5.12 -6.33
CA HIS A 170 4.13 -5.61 -5.08
C HIS A 170 3.87 -7.11 -5.13
N LEU A 171 3.38 -7.63 -6.26
CA LEU A 171 3.14 -9.07 -6.39
C LEU A 171 4.44 -9.87 -6.54
N GLU A 172 5.44 -9.33 -7.21
CA GLU A 172 6.79 -9.91 -7.31
C GLU A 172 7.43 -10.02 -5.94
N TRP A 173 7.31 -8.98 -5.12
CA TRP A 173 7.71 -9.02 -3.71
C TRP A 173 6.99 -10.14 -2.94
N ILE A 174 5.71 -10.42 -3.20
CA ILE A 174 5.03 -11.56 -2.52
C ILE A 174 5.67 -12.90 -2.92
N VAL A 175 5.90 -13.12 -4.22
CA VAL A 175 6.33 -14.44 -4.73
C VAL A 175 7.85 -14.67 -4.62
N ASP A 176 8.63 -13.61 -4.46
CA ASP A 176 10.08 -13.66 -4.24
C ASP A 176 10.48 -13.09 -2.87
N ALA A 177 10.57 -13.94 -1.85
CA ALA A 177 11.00 -13.53 -0.51
C ALA A 177 12.47 -13.02 -0.43
N SER A 178 13.28 -13.16 -1.48
CA SER A 178 14.64 -12.61 -1.52
C SER A 178 14.69 -11.16 -1.98
N MET A 179 13.66 -10.68 -2.69
CA MET A 179 13.51 -9.30 -3.12
C MET A 179 13.27 -8.38 -1.92
N SER A 180 14.07 -7.34 -1.73
CA SER A 180 13.75 -6.27 -0.77
C SER A 180 12.52 -5.52 -1.27
N PHE A 181 11.69 -5.02 -0.35
CA PHE A 181 10.56 -4.17 -0.79
C PHE A 181 11.09 -2.89 -1.48
N ASP A 182 12.22 -2.39 -1.00
CA ASP A 182 12.87 -1.16 -1.48
C ASP A 182 13.84 -1.41 -2.65
N ASP A 183 13.94 -2.64 -3.17
CA ASP A 183 14.70 -2.92 -4.38
C ASP A 183 13.94 -2.32 -5.59
N ASP A 184 14.12 -1.01 -5.76
CA ASP A 184 13.80 -0.15 -6.90
C ASP A 184 12.46 -0.41 -7.62
N LEU A 185 11.47 0.44 -7.30
CA LEU A 185 10.45 0.88 -8.27
C LEU A 185 11.08 1.63 -9.48
N ALA A 186 12.40 1.85 -9.47
CA ALA A 186 13.21 2.62 -10.41
C ALA A 186 13.92 1.77 -11.48
N THR A 187 13.23 0.81 -12.10
CA THR A 187 13.63 0.27 -13.42
C THR A 187 12.46 0.08 -14.34
#